data_AF-A0A7J7UTF6-F1
#
_entry.id   AF-A0A7J7UTF6-F1
#
_cell.length_a   1.000
_cell.length_b   1.000
_cell.length_c   1.000
_cell.angle_alpha   90.00
_cell.angle_beta   90.00
_cell.angle_gamma   90.00
#
_symmetry.space_group_name_H-M   'P 1'
#
loop_
_entity.id
_entity.type
_entity.pdbx_description
1 polymer ?
#
loop_
_entity_poly.entity_id
_entity_poly.type
_entity_poly.pdbx_seq_one_letter_code
_entity_poly.pdbx_strand_id
1 'polypeptide(L)'
;MCSCEEPRWGWGHCAPSPILLLSLLLAAPSGLLGEETRQVTLEVIPDSMGLPQNLLHIRAVGTNSTLHYVWSSLGPPAVLLVATNTPHSNLSVNWSRLLSDEPDGALMVLPKDSIQFSSALVFTRDSCCLQEACFCCWAPRGTQSISP
;
A
#
# COMPACT_ATOMS: atom_id res chain seq x y z
N MET A 1 30.34 44.27 -14.72
CA MET A 1 28.92 44.13 -15.09
C MET A 1 28.86 43.01 -16.13
N CYS A 2 28.21 41.87 -15.94
CA CYS A 2 27.17 41.47 -15.01
C CYS A 2 27.49 40.10 -14.38
N SER A 3 27.18 39.98 -13.09
CA SER A 3 27.24 38.76 -12.30
C SER A 3 25.96 37.95 -12.54
N CYS A 4 26.06 36.64 -12.73
CA CYS A 4 24.95 35.71 -12.60
C CYS A 4 25.35 34.69 -11.55
N GLU A 5 24.72 34.80 -10.39
CA GLU A 5 24.94 33.98 -9.19
C GLU A 5 24.66 32.50 -9.44
N GLU A 6 25.50 31.65 -8.85
CA GLU A 6 25.28 30.21 -8.69
C GLU A 6 24.03 29.94 -7.84
N PRO A 7 23.11 29.06 -8.29
CA PRO A 7 22.15 28.46 -7.38
C PRO A 7 22.89 27.43 -6.52
N ARG A 8 23.19 27.81 -5.28
CA ARG A 8 23.61 26.88 -4.23
C ARG A 8 22.48 25.92 -3.94
N TRP A 9 22.55 24.71 -4.48
CA TRP A 9 21.66 23.61 -4.11
C TRP A 9 21.98 23.20 -2.67
N GLY A 10 21.15 23.69 -1.74
CA GLY A 10 21.18 23.25 -0.35
C GLY A 10 20.80 21.78 -0.26
N TRP A 11 21.65 20.98 0.40
CA TRP A 11 21.29 19.64 0.84
C TRP A 11 20.15 19.77 1.86
N GLY A 12 18.91 19.58 1.39
CA GLY A 12 17.77 19.36 2.26
C GLY A 12 17.95 18.02 2.94
N HIS A 13 18.16 18.04 4.25
CA HIS A 13 18.20 16.85 5.09
C HIS A 13 16.83 16.16 5.06
N CYS A 14 16.61 15.27 4.09
CA CYS A 14 15.49 14.33 4.06
C CYS A 14 15.72 13.20 5.08
N ALA A 15 15.84 13.56 6.37
CA ALA A 15 15.64 12.58 7.43
C ALA A 15 14.14 12.60 7.75
N PRO A 16 13.45 11.44 7.77
CA PRO A 16 12.07 11.39 8.26
C PRO A 16 12.08 11.98 9.67
N SER A 17 11.18 12.94 9.93
CA SER A 17 11.09 13.60 11.23
C SER A 17 11.08 12.54 12.35
N PRO A 18 11.88 12.68 13.43
CA PRO A 18 11.88 11.74 14.55
C PRO A 18 10.48 11.50 15.12
N ILE A 19 9.59 12.49 14.95
CA ILE A 19 8.18 12.43 15.34
C ILE A 19 7.41 11.44 14.46
N LEU A 20 7.65 11.41 13.14
CA LEU A 20 6.99 10.45 12.23
C LEU A 20 7.40 9.01 12.52
N LEU A 21 8.69 8.80 12.80
CA LEU A 21 9.23 7.49 13.21
C LEU A 21 8.61 7.04 14.53
N LEU A 22 8.47 7.96 15.49
CA LEU A 22 7.87 7.67 16.78
C LEU A 22 6.36 7.39 16.67
N SER A 23 5.62 8.14 15.85
CA SER A 23 4.20 7.88 15.56
C SER A 23 3.99 6.52 14.90
N LEU A 24 4.88 6.11 13.99
CA LEU A 24 4.83 4.80 13.36
C LEU A 24 5.09 3.66 14.36
N LEU A 25 6.04 3.85 15.27
CA LEU A 25 6.36 2.89 16.33
C LEU A 25 5.22 2.77 17.37
N LEU A 26 4.53 3.88 17.66
CA LEU A 26 3.39 3.90 18.59
C LEU A 26 2.09 3.36 17.97
N ALA A 27 1.95 3.46 16.64
CA ALA A 27 0.84 2.87 15.88
C ALA A 27 1.07 1.38 15.53
N ALA A 28 2.23 0.82 15.89
CA ALA A 28 2.50 -0.59 15.70
C ALA A 28 1.45 -1.39 16.48
N PRO A 29 0.62 -2.21 15.80
CA PRO A 29 -0.48 -2.89 16.46
C PRO A 29 0.08 -3.79 17.54
N SER A 30 -0.49 -3.73 18.75
CA SER A 30 -0.20 -4.69 19.82
C SER A 30 -0.46 -6.14 19.38
N GLY A 31 -1.16 -6.37 18.26
CA GLY A 31 -1.34 -7.67 17.62
C GLY A 31 -0.09 -8.25 16.92
N LEU A 32 1.01 -7.50 16.80
CA LEU A 32 2.33 -8.03 16.41
C LEU A 32 3.15 -8.54 17.61
N LEU A 33 2.83 -8.07 18.83
CA LEU A 33 3.57 -8.39 20.05
C LEU A 33 2.96 -9.65 20.69
N GLY A 34 3.21 -10.82 20.11
CA GLY A 34 2.74 -12.07 20.73
C GLY A 34 2.75 -13.33 19.86
N GLU A 35 3.13 -13.23 18.59
CA GLU A 35 3.23 -14.40 17.72
C GLU A 35 4.67 -14.78 17.42
N GLU A 36 5.07 -15.96 17.90
CA GLU A 36 6.43 -16.49 17.73
C GLU A 36 6.68 -16.95 16.29
N THR A 37 5.65 -17.43 15.58
CA THR A 37 5.74 -17.87 14.18
C THR A 37 4.44 -17.61 13.43
N ARG A 38 4.54 -17.33 12.12
CA ARG A 38 3.38 -17.16 11.21
C ARG A 38 3.50 -18.12 10.05
N GLN A 39 2.39 -18.72 9.64
CA GLN A 39 2.34 -19.47 8.39
C GLN A 39 2.19 -18.48 7.23
N VAL A 40 3.19 -18.43 6.35
CA VAL A 40 3.23 -17.49 5.23
C VAL A 40 2.90 -18.19 3.93
N THR A 41 1.91 -17.67 3.20
CA THR A 41 1.61 -18.04 1.83
C THR A 41 1.80 -16.86 0.90
N LEU A 42 2.34 -17.14 -0.29
CA LEU A 42 2.61 -16.16 -1.33
C LEU A 42 1.87 -16.57 -2.59
N GLU A 43 1.00 -15.70 -3.10
CA GLU A 43 0.17 -15.98 -4.27
C GLU A 43 0.23 -14.81 -5.25
N VAL A 44 0.57 -15.09 -6.50
CA VAL A 44 0.38 -14.14 -7.61
C VAL A 44 -1.07 -14.26 -8.03
N ILE A 45 -1.85 -13.19 -7.88
CA ILE A 45 -3.28 -13.22 -8.15
C ILE A 45 -3.48 -13.09 -9.67
N PRO A 46 -4.06 -14.10 -10.34
CA PRO A 46 -4.35 -14.02 -11.76
C PRO A 46 -5.58 -13.13 -12.00
N ASP A 47 -5.66 -12.52 -13.18
CA ASP A 47 -6.84 -11.76 -13.62
C ASP A 47 -8.06 -12.67 -13.91
N SER A 48 -9.18 -12.08 -14.34
CA SER A 48 -10.39 -12.84 -14.70
C SER A 48 -10.21 -13.78 -15.90
N MET A 49 -9.16 -13.59 -16.69
CA MET A 49 -8.80 -14.40 -17.86
C MET A 49 -7.71 -15.45 -17.54
N GLY A 50 -7.24 -15.52 -16.29
CA GLY A 50 -6.17 -16.41 -15.87
C GLY A 50 -4.77 -15.93 -16.24
N LEU A 51 -4.61 -14.69 -16.70
CA LEU A 51 -3.32 -14.12 -17.03
C LEU A 51 -2.62 -13.63 -15.76
N PRO A 52 -1.31 -13.88 -15.60
CA PRO A 52 -0.56 -13.40 -14.46
C PRO A 52 -0.52 -11.88 -14.47
N GLN A 53 -1.09 -11.26 -13.44
CA GLN A 53 -1.07 -9.81 -13.25
C GLN A 53 -0.03 -9.43 -12.19
N ASN A 54 0.42 -8.18 -12.23
CA ASN A 54 1.34 -7.64 -11.23
C ASN A 54 0.63 -7.34 -9.89
N LEU A 55 0.04 -8.37 -9.29
CA LEU A 55 -0.59 -8.32 -7.98
C LEU A 55 -0.15 -9.54 -7.18
N LEU A 56 0.59 -9.31 -6.11
CA LEU A 56 1.15 -10.34 -5.24
C LEU A 56 0.53 -10.21 -3.86
N HIS A 57 -0.10 -11.27 -3.38
CA HIS A 57 -0.64 -11.34 -2.04
C HIS A 57 0.24 -12.21 -1.14
N ILE A 58 0.70 -11.60 -0.06
CA ILE A 58 1.37 -12.26 1.05
C ILE A 58 0.37 -12.36 2.19
N ARG A 59 0.10 -13.58 2.65
CA ARG A 59 -0.79 -13.84 3.79
C ARG A 59 0.01 -14.52 4.88
N ALA A 60 0.21 -13.84 6.00
CA ALA A 60 0.89 -14.37 7.17
C ALA A 60 -0.14 -14.64 8.28
N VAL A 61 -0.58 -15.90 8.33
CA VAL A 61 -1.60 -16.38 9.27
C VAL A 61 -0.95 -16.65 10.61
N GLY A 62 -1.58 -16.11 11.64
CA GLY A 62 -1.26 -16.36 13.01
C GLY A 62 -2.32 -17.15 13.76
N THR A 63 -2.11 -17.34 15.05
CA THR A 63 -3.07 -17.98 15.97
C THR A 63 -4.43 -17.26 15.98
N ASN A 64 -4.42 -15.94 16.16
CA ASN A 64 -5.62 -15.11 16.29
C ASN A 64 -5.60 -13.87 15.37
N SER A 65 -4.70 -13.83 14.40
CA SER A 65 -4.56 -12.67 13.52
C SER A 65 -4.09 -13.08 12.15
N THR A 66 -4.34 -12.26 11.14
CA THR A 66 -3.72 -12.40 9.83
C THR A 66 -3.15 -11.07 9.39
N LEU A 67 -1.94 -11.08 8.86
CA LEU A 67 -1.35 -9.95 8.15
C LEU A 67 -1.46 -10.19 6.64
N HIS A 68 -2.01 -9.22 5.94
CA HIS A 68 -2.09 -9.20 4.48
C HIS A 68 -1.17 -8.11 3.96
N TYR A 69 -0.26 -8.48 3.06
CA TYR A 69 0.51 -7.53 2.25
C TYR A 69 0.12 -7.75 0.80
N VAL A 70 -0.43 -6.71 0.15
CA VAL A 70 -0.82 -6.79 -1.26
C VAL A 70 0.08 -5.84 -2.03
N TRP A 71 1.05 -6.40 -2.74
CA TRP A 71 1.96 -5.67 -3.60
C TRP A 71 1.40 -5.54 -5.00
N SER A 72 1.50 -4.36 -5.59
CA SER A 72 1.15 -4.17 -6.99
C SER A 72 2.09 -3.23 -7.71
N SER A 73 2.17 -3.42 -9.03
CA SER A 73 2.69 -2.42 -9.97
C SER A 73 1.65 -2.02 -11.03
N LEU A 74 0.37 -2.18 -10.72
CA LEU A 74 -0.71 -1.53 -11.45
C LEU A 74 -0.65 -0.02 -11.16
N GLY A 75 0.00 0.74 -12.04
CA GLY A 75 0.32 2.15 -11.75
C GLY A 75 1.63 2.29 -10.94
N PRO A 76 1.76 3.29 -10.05
CA PRO A 76 2.93 3.39 -9.17
C PRO A 76 3.08 2.13 -8.32
N PRO A 77 4.31 1.63 -8.06
CA PRO A 77 4.50 0.50 -7.16
C PRO A 77 3.90 0.83 -5.79
N ALA A 78 3.10 -0.08 -5.24
CA ALA A 78 2.43 0.12 -3.98
C ALA A 78 2.31 -1.17 -3.18
N VAL A 79 2.21 -1.04 -1.86
CA VAL A 79 1.84 -2.12 -0.96
C VAL A 79 0.70 -1.68 -0.04
N LEU A 80 -0.36 -2.49 0.01
CA LEU A 80 -1.43 -2.40 1.00
C LEU A 80 -1.09 -3.32 2.17
N LEU A 81 -1.11 -2.78 3.39
CA LEU A 81 -0.91 -3.50 4.64
C LEU A 81 -2.24 -3.56 5.40
N VAL A 82 -2.70 -4.77 5.72
CA VAL A 82 -3.91 -4.98 6.52
C VAL A 82 -3.65 -5.98 7.62
N ALA A 83 -4.06 -5.66 8.85
CA ALA A 83 -4.04 -6.58 9.97
C ALA A 83 -5.48 -6.89 10.42
N THR A 84 -5.78 -8.16 10.62
CA THR A 84 -7.08 -8.64 11.11
C THR A 84 -6.95 -9.38 12.43
N ASN A 85 -8.02 -9.45 13.20
CA ASN A 85 -8.12 -10.22 14.45
C ASN A 85 -8.69 -11.64 14.25
N THR A 86 -8.54 -12.21 13.05
CA THR A 86 -9.00 -13.57 12.73
C THR A 86 -8.00 -14.29 11.83
N PRO A 87 -7.77 -15.59 12.02
CA PRO A 87 -6.92 -16.39 11.13
C PRO A 87 -7.63 -16.79 9.82
N HIS A 88 -8.92 -16.46 9.68
CA HIS A 88 -9.76 -16.87 8.54
C HIS A 88 -9.99 -15.75 7.53
N SER A 89 -9.33 -14.59 7.68
CA SER A 89 -9.53 -13.50 6.74
C SER A 89 -8.88 -13.79 5.39
N ASN A 90 -9.53 -13.33 4.33
CA ASN A 90 -9.11 -13.55 2.94
C ASN A 90 -9.23 -12.26 2.13
N LEU A 91 -8.39 -12.13 1.11
CA LEU A 91 -8.43 -11.05 0.15
C LEU A 91 -9.43 -11.39 -0.97
N SER A 92 -10.31 -10.45 -1.28
CA SER A 92 -11.21 -10.49 -2.42
C SER A 92 -10.76 -9.44 -3.42
N VAL A 93 -10.65 -9.86 -4.68
CA VAL A 93 -10.24 -9.01 -5.81
C VAL A 93 -11.34 -9.01 -6.85
N ASN A 94 -11.83 -7.83 -7.20
CA ASN A 94 -12.72 -7.62 -8.33
C ASN A 94 -11.93 -6.95 -9.47
N TRP A 95 -11.42 -7.75 -10.40
CA TRP A 95 -10.56 -7.29 -11.49
C TRP A 95 -11.23 -6.29 -12.42
N SER A 96 -12.50 -6.54 -12.78
CA SER A 96 -13.25 -5.65 -13.66
C SER A 96 -13.41 -4.25 -13.06
N ARG A 97 -13.56 -4.18 -11.73
CA ARG A 97 -13.59 -2.92 -11.00
C ARG A 97 -12.20 -2.33 -10.79
N LEU A 98 -11.21 -3.16 -10.47
CA LEU A 98 -9.83 -2.69 -10.22
C LEU A 98 -9.23 -1.98 -11.45
N LEU A 99 -9.63 -2.41 -12.64
CA LEU A 99 -9.19 -1.86 -13.92
C LEU A 99 -10.15 -0.79 -14.50
N SER A 100 -11.23 -0.44 -13.80
CA SER A 100 -12.15 0.62 -14.23
C SER A 100 -11.69 1.99 -13.75
N ASP A 101 -12.37 3.04 -14.23
CA ASP A 101 -12.16 4.40 -13.76
C ASP A 101 -12.56 4.61 -12.28
N GLU A 102 -13.30 3.66 -11.69
CA GLU A 102 -13.79 3.69 -10.31
C GLU A 102 -13.36 2.44 -9.52
N PRO A 103 -12.06 2.34 -9.15
CA PRO A 103 -11.48 1.14 -8.54
C PRO A 103 -11.80 0.97 -7.05
N ASP A 104 -12.53 1.91 -6.45
CA ASP A 104 -12.83 1.90 -5.01
C ASP A 104 -13.57 0.63 -4.60
N GLY A 105 -13.03 -0.09 -3.60
CA GLY A 105 -13.61 -1.35 -3.12
C GLY A 105 -13.37 -2.56 -4.04
N ALA A 106 -12.52 -2.44 -5.06
CA ALA A 106 -12.11 -3.58 -5.88
C ALA A 106 -11.17 -4.55 -5.14
N LEU A 107 -10.48 -4.07 -4.11
CA LEU A 107 -9.60 -4.86 -3.24
C LEU A 107 -10.11 -4.78 -1.80
N MET A 108 -10.52 -5.91 -1.25
CA MET A 108 -11.15 -5.97 0.07
C MET A 108 -10.64 -7.16 0.87
N VAL A 109 -10.27 -6.95 2.13
CA VAL A 109 -10.05 -8.04 3.07
C VAL A 109 -11.37 -8.31 3.80
N LEU A 110 -11.80 -9.56 3.80
CA LEU A 110 -13.03 -10.01 4.44
C LEU A 110 -12.71 -10.99 5.58
N PRO A 111 -13.49 -10.99 6.67
CA PRO A 111 -14.64 -10.10 6.92
C PRO A 111 -14.18 -8.69 7.39
N LYS A 112 -14.90 -7.63 6.99
CA LYS A 112 -14.44 -6.23 7.14
C LYS A 112 -14.33 -5.78 8.60
N ASP A 113 -15.22 -6.26 9.45
CA ASP A 113 -15.27 -6.03 10.89
C ASP A 113 -14.07 -6.61 11.65
N SER A 114 -13.34 -7.56 11.04
CA SER A 114 -12.12 -8.10 11.63
C SER A 114 -10.89 -7.20 11.48
N ILE A 115 -10.95 -6.18 10.62
CA ILE A 115 -9.82 -5.31 10.31
C ILE A 115 -9.50 -4.42 11.52
N GLN A 116 -8.29 -4.57 12.05
CA GLN A 116 -7.76 -3.76 13.16
C GLN A 116 -6.88 -2.61 12.66
N PHE A 117 -6.25 -2.79 11.50
CA PHE A 117 -5.37 -1.81 10.90
C PHE A 117 -5.38 -1.94 9.38
N SER A 118 -5.35 -0.81 8.67
CA SER A 118 -5.16 -0.76 7.22
C SER A 118 -4.38 0.49 6.83
N SER A 119 -3.34 0.35 6.01
CA SER A 119 -2.57 1.46 5.46
C SER A 119 -1.98 1.09 4.11
N ALA A 120 -1.61 2.09 3.31
CA ALA A 120 -0.97 1.88 2.03
C ALA A 120 0.32 2.70 1.93
N LEU A 121 1.33 2.07 1.32
CA LEU A 121 2.59 2.71 0.96
C LEU A 121 2.70 2.77 -0.55
N VAL A 122 2.84 3.98 -1.09
CA VAL A 122 2.97 4.21 -2.53
C VAL A 122 4.36 4.76 -2.83
N PHE A 123 5.06 4.12 -3.76
CA PHE A 123 6.39 4.52 -4.21
C PHE A 123 6.26 5.40 -5.45
N THR A 124 6.50 6.70 -5.28
CA THR A 124 6.53 7.67 -6.38
C THR A 124 7.97 8.12 -6.65
N ARG A 125 8.25 8.58 -7.88
CA ARG A 125 9.57 9.18 -8.18
C ARG A 125 9.80 10.32 -7.19
N ASP A 126 10.88 10.21 -6.43
CA ASP A 126 11.42 11.18 -5.48
C ASP A 126 10.74 11.28 -4.09
N SER A 127 9.72 10.46 -3.77
CA SER A 127 9.12 10.41 -2.42
C SER A 127 8.29 9.16 -2.13
N CYS A 128 8.26 8.76 -0.85
CA CYS A 128 7.37 7.73 -0.31
C CYS A 128 6.21 8.43 0.42
N CYS A 129 4.99 8.27 -0.08
CA CYS A 129 3.80 8.87 0.53
C CYS A 129 3.07 7.80 1.36
N LEU A 130 2.87 8.08 2.64
CA LEU A 130 1.99 7.29 3.51
C LEU A 130 0.56 7.82 3.32
N GLN A 131 -0.31 7.05 2.67
CA GLN A 131 -1.70 7.45 2.48
C GLN A 131 -2.53 6.81 3.59
N GLU A 132 -3.13 7.62 4.47
CA GLU A 132 -4.25 7.18 5.31
C GLU A 132 -5.37 6.73 4.35
N ALA A 133 -5.80 5.48 4.51
CA ALA A 133 -6.46 4.71 3.46
C ALA A 133 -7.66 5.42 2.81
N CYS A 134 -7.47 5.87 1.57
CA CYS A 134 -8.50 6.01 0.54
C CYS A 134 -7.85 5.65 -0.81
N PHE A 135 -8.41 4.67 -1.52
CA PHE A 135 -7.91 4.08 -2.78
C PHE A 135 -7.79 5.09 -3.94
N CYS A 136 -8.19 6.35 -3.75
CA CYS A 136 -8.24 7.41 -4.75
C CYS A 136 -6.89 7.73 -5.43
N CYS A 137 -5.76 7.26 -4.90
CA CYS A 137 -4.44 7.44 -5.53
C CYS A 137 -4.00 6.29 -6.46
N TRP A 138 -4.76 5.19 -6.54
CA TRP A 138 -4.44 4.04 -7.39
C TRP A 138 -5.11 4.10 -8.78
N ALA A 139 -5.92 5.14 -9.08
CA ALA A 139 -6.43 5.29 -10.43
C ALA A 139 -5.30 5.72 -11.41
N PRO A 140 -5.13 5.05 -12.57
CA PRO A 140 -4.28 5.59 -13.62
C PRO A 140 -4.89 6.91 -14.06
N ARG A 141 -4.28 8.03 -13.68
CA ARG A 141 -4.67 9.33 -14.23
C ARG A 141 -4.42 9.29 -15.73
N GLY A 142 -5.51 9.13 -16.49
CA GLY A 142 -5.56 9.47 -17.90
C GLY A 142 -4.97 10.85 -18.10
N THR A 143 -4.07 10.96 -19.06
CA THR A 143 -3.42 12.18 -19.54
C THR A 143 -4.42 13.32 -19.66
N GLN A 144 -4.41 14.27 -18.71
CA GLN A 144 -4.93 15.60 -18.95
C GLN A 144 -3.86 16.39 -19.71
N SER A 145 -4.03 16.42 -21.02
CA SER A 145 -3.46 17.40 -21.92
C SER A 145 -3.75 18.79 -21.38
N ILE A 146 -2.72 19.52 -20.96
CA ILE A 146 -2.77 20.97 -20.82
C ILE A 146 -1.86 21.52 -21.93
N SER A 147 -2.49 22.04 -22.96
CA SER A 147 -1.98 23.06 -23.89
C SER A 147 -2.93 24.26 -23.76
N PRO A 148 -2.48 25.51 -23.95
CA PRO A 148 -1.54 25.98 -24.98
C PRO A 148 -0.13 26.33 -24.47
#